data_AF-A0A6G2X932-F1
#
_entry.id   AF-A0A6G2X932-F1
#
_cell.length_a   1.000
_cell.length_b   1.000
_cell.length_c   1.000
_cell.angle_alpha   90.00
_cell.angle_beta   90.00
_cell.angle_gamma   90.00
#
_symmetry.space_group_name_H-M   'P 1'
#
loop_
_entity.id
_entity.type
_entity.pdbx_description
1 polymer ?
#
loop_
_entity_poly.entity_id
_entity_poly.type
_entity_poly.pdbx_seq_one_letter_code
_entity_poly.pdbx_strand_id
1 'polypeptide(L)'
;MRRKPSAKVASAGVTHTQQAIQDELGWLFREQPTEDYGIDAHAEVVDGEDVRGRLVALQIKSGESWFRKAAPGGWWFRPDAEHVAYWLNHSLPVAVVLYHPETKRCHWQLVNRTTLQETSTGGWKVLVPEGQVLDASARKALREAAEGDPYVLRIRQLQLAKPWMELLASGKRLVVDMEEWANKSSGRGDIRLGVDNEDGEEPEKLASWGVFLGLASYAEVVPKLFAWANAHVHPETYDGTEYDQYRADCCIWDEEYEPFAEVSFEEWKRRLDTDRIRPYRNGGGEVDFYRLELTLNELGKAFLVVDRFGMEGGRLLTEVDNPGD
;
A
#
# COMPACT_ATOMS: atom_id res chain seq x y z
N MET A 1 -31.81 -23.70 -34.92
CA MET A 1 -31.06 -22.62 -34.24
C MET A 1 -29.59 -22.75 -34.62
N ARG A 2 -28.92 -21.70 -35.12
CA ARG A 2 -27.50 -21.72 -35.50
C ARG A 2 -26.74 -20.71 -34.65
N ARG A 3 -25.67 -21.14 -33.97
CA ARG A 3 -24.79 -20.23 -33.21
C ARG A 3 -24.03 -19.33 -34.18
N LYS A 4 -24.07 -18.00 -33.95
CA LYS A 4 -23.31 -17.04 -34.75
C LYS A 4 -21.80 -17.31 -34.58
N PRO A 5 -20.97 -17.27 -35.64
CA PRO A 5 -19.51 -17.46 -35.54
C PRO A 5 -18.84 -16.52 -34.52
N SER A 6 -19.29 -15.28 -34.43
CA SER A 6 -18.81 -14.29 -33.45
C SER A 6 -19.04 -14.72 -32.00
N ALA A 7 -20.18 -15.35 -31.70
CA ALA A 7 -20.49 -15.87 -30.36
C ALA A 7 -19.65 -17.09 -29.99
N LYS A 8 -19.11 -17.83 -30.98
CA LYS A 8 -18.14 -18.90 -30.74
C LYS A 8 -16.78 -18.31 -30.36
N VAL A 9 -16.33 -17.28 -31.06
CA VAL A 9 -15.05 -16.62 -30.81
C VAL A 9 -15.04 -15.87 -29.47
N ALA A 10 -16.13 -15.18 -29.13
CA ALA A 10 -16.27 -14.50 -27.84
C ALA A 10 -16.15 -15.48 -26.66
N SER A 11 -16.91 -16.57 -26.70
CA SER A 11 -16.85 -17.64 -25.69
C SER A 11 -15.47 -18.28 -25.60
N ALA A 12 -14.79 -18.49 -26.73
CA ALA A 12 -13.42 -18.99 -26.71
C ALA A 12 -12.44 -18.03 -26.03
N GLY A 13 -12.59 -16.72 -26.22
CA GLY A 13 -11.73 -15.75 -25.55
C GLY A 13 -11.96 -15.66 -24.05
N VAL A 14 -13.21 -15.83 -23.58
CA VAL A 14 -13.49 -15.98 -22.13
C VAL A 14 -12.78 -17.21 -21.58
N THR A 15 -12.92 -18.37 -22.24
CA THR A 15 -12.25 -19.62 -21.82
C THR A 15 -10.72 -19.50 -21.79
N HIS A 16 -10.12 -18.91 -22.82
CA HIS A 16 -8.67 -18.75 -22.87
C HIS A 16 -8.16 -17.71 -21.87
N THR A 17 -8.94 -16.66 -21.59
CA THR A 17 -8.61 -15.70 -20.54
C THR A 17 -8.70 -16.35 -19.16
N GLN A 18 -9.76 -17.13 -18.90
CA GLN A 18 -9.89 -17.91 -17.67
C GLN A 18 -8.67 -18.81 -17.47
N GLN A 19 -8.30 -19.56 -18.52
CA GLN A 19 -7.16 -20.46 -18.46
C GLN A 19 -5.87 -19.70 -18.13
N ALA A 20 -5.60 -18.58 -18.80
CA ALA A 20 -4.44 -17.75 -18.51
C ALA A 20 -4.42 -17.23 -17.06
N ILE A 21 -5.56 -16.78 -16.53
CA ILE A 21 -5.65 -16.31 -15.14
C ILE A 21 -5.39 -17.45 -14.14
N GLN A 22 -5.97 -18.63 -14.38
CA GLN A 22 -5.88 -19.76 -13.46
C GLN A 22 -4.51 -20.47 -13.53
N ASP A 23 -4.04 -20.79 -14.73
CA ASP A 23 -2.84 -21.61 -14.94
C ASP A 23 -1.56 -20.76 -14.84
N GLU A 24 -1.54 -19.57 -15.43
CA GLU A 24 -0.31 -18.75 -15.51
C GLU A 24 -0.13 -17.83 -14.30
N LEU A 25 -1.23 -17.29 -13.74
CA LEU A 25 -1.17 -16.39 -12.58
C LEU A 25 -1.44 -17.11 -11.25
N GLY A 26 -2.08 -18.28 -11.29
CA GLY A 26 -2.53 -19.00 -10.09
C GLY A 26 -3.69 -18.30 -9.38
N TRP A 27 -4.53 -17.56 -10.11
CA TRP A 27 -5.60 -16.72 -9.55
C TRP A 27 -6.99 -17.31 -9.77
N LEU A 28 -7.98 -16.81 -9.02
CA LEU A 28 -9.37 -17.21 -9.22
C LEU A 28 -10.01 -16.37 -10.34
N PHE A 29 -10.79 -17.01 -11.20
CA PHE A 29 -11.54 -16.36 -12.27
C PHE A 29 -13.04 -16.55 -12.05
N ARG A 30 -13.81 -15.47 -12.17
CA ARG A 30 -15.28 -15.46 -12.03
C ARG A 30 -15.90 -14.75 -13.21
N GLU A 31 -16.46 -15.52 -14.14
CA GLU A 31 -17.26 -14.99 -15.24
C GLU A 31 -18.49 -14.24 -14.68
N GLN A 32 -18.76 -13.05 -15.22
CA GLN A 32 -19.95 -12.28 -14.85
C GLN A 32 -21.11 -12.62 -15.81
N PRO A 33 -22.36 -12.67 -15.32
CA PRO A 33 -23.51 -12.76 -16.19
C PRO A 33 -23.50 -11.60 -17.19
N THR A 34 -23.71 -11.89 -18.48
CA THR A 34 -23.76 -10.87 -19.54
C THR A 34 -24.89 -9.87 -19.29
N GLU A 35 -24.59 -8.77 -18.59
CA GLU A 35 -25.36 -7.53 -18.61
C GLU A 35 -24.57 -6.50 -19.44
N ASP A 36 -25.27 -5.65 -20.19
CA ASP A 36 -24.74 -4.82 -21.30
C ASP A 36 -23.74 -3.71 -20.89
N TYR A 37 -23.19 -3.73 -19.67
CA TYR A 37 -22.35 -2.66 -19.12
C TYR A 37 -20.85 -2.83 -19.39
N GLY A 38 -20.44 -3.97 -19.97
CA GLY A 38 -19.04 -4.33 -20.21
C GLY A 38 -18.33 -4.71 -18.90
N ILE A 39 -17.30 -5.52 -18.85
CA ILE A 39 -16.90 -6.40 -17.73
C ILE A 39 -17.52 -7.77 -17.92
N ASP A 40 -16.69 -8.66 -18.41
CA ASP A 40 -17.03 -10.04 -18.72
C ASP A 40 -16.61 -10.97 -17.57
N ALA A 41 -15.66 -10.56 -16.73
CA ALA A 41 -15.18 -11.36 -15.60
C ALA A 41 -14.47 -10.55 -14.52
N HIS A 42 -14.28 -11.18 -13.35
CA HIS A 42 -13.36 -10.74 -12.31
C HIS A 42 -12.25 -11.76 -12.11
N ALA A 43 -11.01 -11.27 -11.96
CA ALA A 43 -9.86 -12.06 -11.51
C ALA A 43 -9.52 -11.67 -10.07
N GLU A 44 -9.39 -12.63 -9.16
CA GLU A 44 -9.03 -12.39 -7.76
C GLU A 44 -7.64 -12.92 -7.47
N VAL A 45 -6.81 -12.06 -6.87
CA VAL A 45 -5.43 -12.35 -6.53
C VAL A 45 -5.37 -13.37 -5.39
N VAL A 46 -4.59 -14.43 -5.62
CA VAL A 46 -4.26 -15.46 -4.63
C VAL A 46 -2.77 -15.40 -4.28
N ASP A 47 -2.47 -15.39 -2.98
CA ASP A 47 -1.13 -15.33 -2.40
C ASP A 47 -0.81 -16.59 -1.61
N GLY A 48 -0.08 -17.51 -2.24
CA GLY A 48 0.06 -18.86 -1.68
C GLY A 48 -1.32 -19.54 -1.68
N GLU A 49 -1.86 -19.80 -0.49
CA GLU A 49 -3.22 -20.33 -0.29
C GLU A 49 -4.22 -19.24 0.14
N ASP A 50 -3.79 -18.00 0.37
CA ASP A 50 -4.64 -16.92 0.87
C ASP A 50 -5.42 -16.24 -0.26
N VAL A 51 -6.75 -16.27 -0.14
CA VAL A 51 -7.70 -15.51 -0.96
C VAL A 51 -8.06 -14.23 -0.20
N ARG A 52 -7.57 -13.06 -0.67
CA ARG A 52 -7.62 -11.79 0.11
C ARG A 52 -8.67 -10.78 -0.36
N GLY A 53 -9.56 -11.11 -1.30
CA GLY A 53 -10.58 -10.18 -1.77
C GLY A 53 -10.04 -9.02 -2.62
N ARG A 54 -8.86 -9.16 -3.22
CA ARG A 54 -8.28 -8.17 -4.15
C ARG A 54 -8.61 -8.58 -5.58
N LEU A 55 -9.42 -7.79 -6.28
CA LEU A 55 -9.95 -8.15 -7.60
C LEU A 55 -9.55 -7.14 -8.69
N VAL A 56 -9.40 -7.66 -9.90
CA VAL A 56 -9.33 -6.88 -11.15
C VAL A 56 -10.53 -7.25 -12.01
N ALA A 57 -11.22 -6.25 -12.53
CA ALA A 57 -12.29 -6.44 -13.50
C ALA A 57 -11.74 -6.53 -14.92
N LEU A 58 -12.28 -7.46 -15.71
CA LEU A 58 -11.79 -7.79 -17.03
C LEU A 58 -12.87 -7.52 -18.08
N GLN A 59 -12.55 -6.66 -19.04
CA GLN A 59 -13.29 -6.57 -20.29
C GLN A 59 -12.56 -7.38 -21.37
N ILE A 60 -13.17 -8.46 -21.84
CA ILE A 60 -12.61 -9.41 -22.79
C ILE A 60 -13.18 -9.14 -24.18
N LYS A 61 -12.32 -8.75 -25.13
CA LYS A 61 -12.65 -8.58 -26.54
C LYS A 61 -11.93 -9.63 -27.36
N SER A 62 -12.69 -10.40 -28.14
CA SER A 62 -12.17 -11.57 -28.85
C SER A 62 -12.25 -11.40 -30.37
N GLY A 63 -11.18 -11.76 -31.07
CA GLY A 63 -11.14 -11.80 -32.53
C GLY A 63 -10.03 -10.97 -33.17
N GLU A 64 -9.60 -11.38 -34.36
CA GLU A 64 -8.52 -10.73 -35.13
C GLU A 64 -8.80 -9.26 -35.48
N SER A 65 -10.07 -8.85 -35.54
CA SER A 65 -10.43 -7.46 -35.84
C SER A 65 -9.81 -6.46 -34.86
N TRP A 66 -9.58 -6.87 -33.61
CA TRP A 66 -8.96 -6.02 -32.58
C TRP A 66 -7.46 -5.80 -32.81
N PHE A 67 -6.83 -6.60 -33.67
CA PHE A 67 -5.39 -6.57 -33.97
C PHE A 67 -5.07 -5.88 -35.31
N ARG A 68 -6.10 -5.43 -36.05
CA ARG A 68 -5.90 -4.80 -37.38
C ARG A 68 -5.21 -3.43 -37.34
N LYS A 69 -5.37 -2.69 -36.24
CA LYS A 69 -4.80 -1.34 -36.10
C LYS A 69 -3.49 -1.39 -35.31
N ALA A 70 -2.46 -1.91 -35.97
CA ALA A 70 -1.11 -1.95 -35.43
C ALA A 70 -0.59 -0.54 -35.08
N ALA A 71 0.19 -0.49 -34.02
CA ALA A 71 0.93 0.66 -33.54
C ALA A 71 2.35 0.20 -33.19
N PRO A 72 3.34 1.12 -33.08
CA PRO A 72 4.64 0.75 -32.54
C PRO A 72 4.48 0.08 -31.16
N GLY A 73 4.84 -1.20 -31.07
CA GLY A 73 4.80 -1.99 -29.83
C GLY A 73 3.45 -2.58 -29.43
N GLY A 74 2.41 -2.55 -30.28
CA GLY A 74 1.11 -3.17 -29.95
C GLY A 74 -0.05 -2.77 -30.87
N TRP A 75 -1.25 -2.67 -30.30
CA TRP A 75 -2.48 -2.36 -31.05
C TRP A 75 -3.32 -1.29 -30.36
N TRP A 76 -3.91 -0.40 -31.16
CA TRP A 76 -4.82 0.62 -30.64
C TRP A 76 -6.24 0.06 -30.47
N PHE A 77 -6.65 -0.13 -29.22
CA PHE A 77 -8.05 -0.33 -28.87
C PHE A 77 -8.77 1.02 -28.73
N ARG A 78 -9.99 1.13 -29.24
CA ARG A 78 -10.77 2.38 -29.29
C ARG A 78 -12.15 2.15 -28.67
N PRO A 79 -12.27 2.31 -27.34
CA PRO A 79 -13.57 2.28 -26.67
C PRO A 79 -14.36 3.56 -26.96
N ASP A 80 -15.68 3.49 -26.80
CA ASP A 80 -16.52 4.69 -26.76
C ASP A 80 -16.40 5.40 -25.39
N ALA A 81 -16.93 6.62 -25.31
CA ALA A 81 -16.83 7.44 -24.11
C ALA A 81 -17.64 6.88 -22.92
N GLU A 82 -18.72 6.14 -23.18
CA GLU A 82 -19.56 5.55 -22.13
C GLU A 82 -18.82 4.42 -21.41
N HIS A 83 -18.21 3.50 -22.16
CA HIS A 83 -17.34 2.46 -21.59
C HIS A 83 -16.16 3.06 -20.84
N VAL A 84 -15.52 4.12 -21.37
CA VAL A 84 -14.40 4.79 -20.69
C VAL A 84 -14.85 5.38 -19.36
N ALA A 85 -15.98 6.10 -19.34
CA ALA A 85 -16.52 6.66 -18.11
C ALA A 85 -16.88 5.56 -17.11
N TYR A 86 -17.49 4.47 -17.57
CA TYR A 86 -17.84 3.33 -16.74
C TYR A 86 -16.59 2.69 -16.12
N TRP A 87 -15.55 2.40 -16.92
CA TRP A 87 -14.32 1.78 -16.43
C TRP A 87 -13.51 2.68 -15.48
N LEU A 88 -13.44 3.99 -15.76
CA LEU A 88 -12.72 4.93 -14.89
C LEU A 88 -13.40 5.16 -13.54
N ASN A 89 -14.72 4.95 -13.46
CA ASN A 89 -15.49 5.07 -12.23
C ASN A 89 -15.81 3.71 -11.59
N HIS A 90 -15.30 2.62 -12.16
CA HIS A 90 -15.54 1.28 -11.64
C HIS A 90 -14.84 1.09 -10.30
N SER A 91 -15.49 0.40 -9.36
CA SER A 91 -14.97 0.20 -7.99
C SER A 91 -13.74 -0.71 -7.95
N LEU A 92 -13.59 -1.57 -8.96
CA LEU A 92 -12.40 -2.39 -9.21
C LEU A 92 -11.56 -1.79 -10.35
N PRO A 93 -10.22 -1.91 -10.30
CA PRO A 93 -9.38 -1.62 -11.45
C PRO A 93 -9.82 -2.45 -12.66
N VAL A 94 -9.93 -1.83 -13.83
CA VAL A 94 -10.36 -2.49 -15.06
C VAL A 94 -9.16 -2.75 -15.96
N ALA A 95 -9.05 -3.98 -16.48
CA ALA A 95 -8.15 -4.33 -17.57
C ALA A 95 -8.95 -4.73 -18.81
N VAL A 96 -8.56 -4.20 -19.97
CA VAL A 96 -9.03 -4.71 -21.26
C VAL A 96 -8.13 -5.85 -21.67
N VAL A 97 -8.73 -6.95 -22.10
CA VAL A 97 -8.07 -8.14 -22.61
C VAL A 97 -8.46 -8.35 -24.07
N LEU A 98 -7.47 -8.42 -24.96
CA LEU A 98 -7.63 -8.77 -26.36
C LEU A 98 -7.19 -10.22 -26.59
N TYR A 99 -8.14 -11.09 -26.95
CA TYR A 99 -7.86 -12.48 -27.30
C TYR A 99 -7.64 -12.65 -28.81
N HIS A 100 -6.48 -13.18 -29.19
CA HIS A 100 -6.11 -13.48 -30.58
C HIS A 100 -6.40 -14.97 -30.91
N PRO A 101 -7.37 -15.28 -31.79
CA PRO A 101 -7.79 -16.66 -32.05
C PRO A 101 -6.73 -17.59 -32.65
N GLU A 102 -5.86 -17.09 -33.54
CA GLU A 102 -4.84 -17.94 -34.19
C GLU A 102 -3.70 -18.32 -33.24
N THR A 103 -3.12 -17.33 -32.55
CA THR A 103 -2.02 -17.54 -31.59
C THR A 103 -2.51 -18.05 -30.23
N LYS A 104 -3.82 -17.98 -29.97
CA LYS A 104 -4.48 -18.30 -28.69
C LYS A 104 -3.94 -17.50 -27.49
N ARG A 105 -3.37 -16.32 -27.74
CA ARG A 105 -2.83 -15.44 -26.69
C ARG A 105 -3.84 -14.39 -26.26
N CYS A 106 -3.84 -14.10 -24.97
CA CYS A 106 -4.55 -12.96 -24.40
C CYS A 106 -3.56 -11.84 -24.10
N HIS A 107 -3.70 -10.72 -24.80
CA HIS A 107 -2.95 -9.50 -24.51
C HIS A 107 -3.79 -8.59 -23.63
N TRP A 108 -3.19 -7.82 -22.74
CA TRP A 108 -3.95 -7.00 -21.80
C TRP A 108 -3.37 -5.60 -21.64
N GLN A 109 -4.17 -4.70 -21.08
CA GLN A 109 -3.73 -3.39 -20.61
C GLN A 109 -4.71 -2.85 -19.56
N LEU A 110 -4.20 -2.23 -18.49
CA LEU A 110 -5.03 -1.53 -17.50
C LEU A 110 -5.64 -0.26 -18.10
N VAL A 111 -6.88 0.01 -17.74
CA VAL A 111 -7.59 1.24 -18.11
C VAL A 111 -7.48 2.23 -16.96
N ASN A 112 -6.77 3.34 -17.18
CA ASN A 112 -6.68 4.44 -16.23
C ASN A 112 -6.32 5.74 -16.99
N ARG A 113 -6.20 6.85 -16.26
CA ARG A 113 -5.89 8.17 -16.84
C ARG A 113 -4.51 8.27 -17.50
N THR A 114 -3.58 7.34 -17.25
CA THR A 114 -2.25 7.35 -17.88
C THR A 114 -2.19 6.49 -19.14
N THR A 115 -3.00 5.44 -19.23
CA THR A 115 -3.04 4.53 -20.39
C THR A 115 -4.07 4.95 -21.44
N LEU A 116 -5.16 5.60 -21.03
CA LEU A 116 -6.15 6.18 -21.92
C LEU A 116 -5.64 7.50 -22.51
N GLN A 117 -5.91 7.68 -23.81
CA GLN A 117 -5.59 8.90 -24.55
C GLN A 117 -6.83 9.40 -25.28
N GLU A 118 -7.14 10.68 -25.10
CA GLU A 118 -8.10 11.38 -25.95
C GLU A 118 -7.51 11.56 -27.35
N THR A 119 -8.36 11.40 -28.37
CA THR A 119 -8.02 11.72 -29.75
C THR A 119 -8.37 13.17 -30.05
N SER A 120 -7.73 13.74 -31.07
CA SER A 120 -8.04 15.09 -31.56
C SER A 120 -9.49 15.28 -32.04
N THR A 121 -10.23 14.18 -32.22
CA THR A 121 -11.64 14.16 -32.64
C THR A 121 -12.61 13.92 -31.48
N GLY A 122 -12.14 13.98 -30.22
CA GLY A 122 -12.98 13.75 -29.04
C GLY A 122 -13.32 12.29 -28.76
N GLY A 123 -12.61 11.34 -29.36
CA GLY A 123 -12.72 9.91 -29.07
C GLY A 123 -11.65 9.42 -28.10
N TRP A 124 -11.70 8.15 -27.71
CA TRP A 124 -10.71 7.54 -26.83
C TRP A 124 -9.93 6.42 -27.51
N LYS A 125 -8.67 6.25 -27.08
CA LYS A 125 -7.84 5.11 -27.46
C LYS A 125 -6.96 4.69 -26.30
N VAL A 126 -6.63 3.40 -26.26
CA VAL A 126 -5.65 2.81 -25.35
C VAL A 126 -4.75 1.88 -26.16
N LEU A 127 -3.44 1.96 -25.92
CA LEU A 127 -2.48 1.05 -26.54
C LEU A 127 -2.45 -0.24 -25.73
N VAL A 128 -2.79 -1.36 -26.35
CA VAL A 128 -2.59 -2.70 -25.79
C VAL A 128 -1.23 -3.20 -26.30
N PRO A 129 -0.19 -3.28 -25.45
CA PRO A 129 1.15 -3.65 -25.88
C PRO A 129 1.22 -5.12 -26.31
N GLU A 130 1.98 -5.41 -27.37
CA GLU A 130 2.19 -6.78 -27.84
C GLU A 130 2.89 -7.64 -26.77
N GLY A 131 3.83 -7.06 -26.02
CA GLY A 131 4.54 -7.74 -24.94
C GLY A 131 3.74 -7.95 -23.65
N GLN A 132 2.57 -7.32 -23.49
CA GLN A 132 1.72 -7.52 -22.31
C GLN A 132 0.79 -8.71 -22.53
N VAL A 133 1.34 -9.92 -22.41
CA VAL A 133 0.60 -11.18 -22.47
C VAL A 133 0.10 -11.54 -21.07
N LEU A 134 -1.10 -12.13 -20.95
CA LEU A 134 -1.58 -12.72 -19.70
C LEU A 134 -0.84 -14.05 -19.45
N ASP A 135 0.41 -13.95 -19.05
CA ASP A 135 1.24 -15.05 -18.57
C ASP A 135 1.86 -14.66 -17.22
N ALA A 136 2.78 -15.46 -16.70
CA ALA A 136 3.45 -15.19 -15.42
C ALA A 136 4.04 -13.77 -15.30
N SER A 137 4.43 -13.12 -16.42
CA SER A 137 4.97 -11.75 -16.41
C SER A 137 3.91 -10.69 -16.02
N ALA A 138 2.63 -10.97 -16.24
CA ALA A 138 1.53 -10.07 -15.90
C ALA A 138 1.25 -9.99 -14.39
N ARG A 139 1.67 -11.01 -13.64
CA ARG A 139 1.27 -11.23 -12.23
C ARG A 139 1.57 -10.04 -11.34
N LYS A 140 2.74 -9.41 -11.50
CA LYS A 140 3.16 -8.28 -10.66
C LYS A 140 2.28 -7.05 -10.92
N ALA A 141 2.17 -6.63 -12.17
CA ALA A 141 1.46 -5.40 -12.53
C ALA A 141 -0.05 -5.49 -12.27
N LEU A 142 -0.69 -6.63 -12.57
CA LEU A 142 -2.11 -6.82 -12.27
C LEU A 142 -2.38 -6.92 -10.76
N ARG A 143 -1.45 -7.46 -9.98
CA ARG A 143 -1.55 -7.53 -8.51
C ARG A 143 -1.49 -6.14 -7.91
N GLU A 144 -0.52 -5.34 -8.35
CA GLU A 144 -0.39 -3.95 -7.92
C GLU A 144 -1.65 -3.15 -8.26
N ALA A 145 -2.27 -3.41 -9.41
CA ALA A 145 -3.56 -2.80 -9.74
C ALA A 145 -4.68 -3.27 -8.80
N ALA A 146 -4.76 -4.57 -8.49
CA ALA A 146 -5.79 -5.17 -7.64
C ALA A 146 -5.80 -4.67 -6.19
N GLU A 147 -4.69 -4.09 -5.71
CA GLU A 147 -4.65 -3.39 -4.42
C GLU A 147 -5.61 -2.18 -4.42
N GLY A 148 -5.86 -1.55 -5.58
CA GLY A 148 -6.78 -0.43 -5.75
C GLY A 148 -6.08 0.89 -6.08
N ASP A 149 -6.85 1.98 -6.22
CA ASP A 149 -6.28 3.31 -6.46
C ASP A 149 -5.35 3.70 -5.30
N PRO A 150 -4.05 3.98 -5.55
CA PRO A 150 -3.10 4.38 -4.52
C PRO A 150 -3.58 5.57 -3.68
N TYR A 151 -4.36 6.48 -4.26
CA TYR A 151 -4.98 7.57 -3.52
C TYR A 151 -5.97 7.04 -2.47
N VAL A 152 -6.93 6.22 -2.89
CA VAL A 152 -7.96 5.63 -2.02
C VAL A 152 -7.33 4.80 -0.91
N LEU A 153 -6.33 3.98 -1.23
CA LEU A 153 -5.59 3.20 -0.24
C LEU A 153 -4.89 4.06 0.80
N ARG A 154 -4.21 5.14 0.38
CA ARG A 154 -3.54 6.06 1.30
C ARG A 154 -4.54 6.79 2.20
N ILE A 155 -5.67 7.24 1.65
CA ILE A 155 -6.74 7.85 2.46
C ILE A 155 -7.30 6.83 3.47
N ARG A 156 -7.53 5.58 3.06
CA ARG A 156 -7.99 4.51 3.97
C ARG A 156 -6.98 4.22 5.09
N GLN A 157 -5.68 4.23 4.79
CA GLN A 157 -4.63 4.08 5.81
C GLN A 157 -4.68 5.21 6.84
N LEU A 158 -4.90 6.46 6.39
CA LEU A 158 -5.10 7.59 7.29
C LEU A 158 -6.38 7.42 8.14
N GLN A 159 -7.49 6.95 7.55
CA GLN A 159 -8.72 6.66 8.30
C GLN A 159 -8.51 5.60 9.38
N LEU A 160 -7.78 4.53 9.09
CA LEU A 160 -7.46 3.49 10.08
C LEU A 160 -6.58 4.00 11.21
N ALA A 161 -5.69 4.96 10.93
CA ALA A 161 -4.83 5.59 11.92
C ALA A 161 -5.52 6.72 12.71
N LYS A 162 -6.75 7.12 12.34
CA LYS A 162 -7.49 8.21 12.99
C LYS A 162 -7.55 8.12 14.51
N PRO A 163 -7.86 6.96 15.14
CA PRO A 163 -7.93 6.88 16.59
C PRO A 163 -6.62 7.30 17.28
N TRP A 164 -5.48 6.99 16.66
CA TRP A 164 -4.15 7.37 17.18
C TRP A 164 -3.86 8.85 16.96
N MET A 165 -4.28 9.42 15.84
CA MET A 165 -4.20 10.86 15.60
C MET A 165 -5.03 11.66 16.61
N GLU A 166 -6.22 11.18 16.95
CA GLU A 166 -7.10 11.79 17.96
C GLU A 166 -6.48 11.72 19.37
N LEU A 167 -5.84 10.60 19.72
CA LEU A 167 -5.08 10.49 20.97
C LEU A 167 -3.98 11.57 21.04
N LEU A 168 -3.14 11.70 20.01
CA LEU A 168 -2.13 12.76 19.97
C LEU A 168 -2.74 14.16 20.03
N ALA A 169 -3.83 14.40 19.31
CA ALA A 169 -4.54 15.68 19.33
C ALA A 169 -5.15 16.00 20.70
N SER A 170 -5.49 14.98 21.50
CA SER A 170 -5.98 15.13 22.88
C SER A 170 -4.88 15.37 23.91
N GLY A 171 -3.61 15.36 23.49
CA GLY A 171 -2.45 15.56 24.34
C GLY A 171 -1.87 14.28 24.95
N LYS A 172 -2.33 13.09 24.51
CA LYS A 172 -1.70 11.82 24.88
C LYS A 172 -0.35 11.68 24.18
N ARG A 173 0.61 11.08 24.87
CA ARG A 173 1.94 10.77 24.34
C ARG A 173 1.93 9.36 23.75
N LEU A 174 2.24 9.22 22.46
CA LEU A 174 2.30 7.91 21.81
C LEU A 174 3.74 7.52 21.51
N VAL A 175 4.06 6.27 21.79
CA VAL A 175 5.37 5.68 21.53
C VAL A 175 5.24 4.41 20.69
N VAL A 176 6.25 4.18 19.85
CA VAL A 176 6.39 3.00 19.00
C VAL A 176 7.64 2.24 19.41
N ASP A 177 7.44 1.01 19.88
CA ASP A 177 8.50 0.06 20.18
C ASP A 177 8.74 -0.87 18.99
N MET A 178 10.01 -1.14 18.69
CA MET A 178 10.41 -2.04 17.62
C MET A 178 11.51 -3.00 18.06
N GLU A 179 11.41 -4.22 17.57
CA GLU A 179 12.43 -5.26 17.72
C GLU A 179 12.91 -5.73 16.34
N GLU A 180 14.16 -5.39 16.00
CA GLU A 180 14.80 -5.77 14.73
C GLU A 180 15.78 -6.92 14.96
N TRP A 181 15.60 -8.04 14.25
CA TRP A 181 16.54 -9.17 14.30
C TRP A 181 17.71 -8.96 13.35
N ALA A 182 18.76 -8.26 13.81
CA ALA A 182 19.90 -7.82 13.00
C ALA A 182 20.61 -8.95 12.23
N ASN A 183 20.66 -10.17 12.79
CA ASN A 183 21.36 -11.31 12.19
C ASN A 183 20.48 -12.22 11.31
N LYS A 184 19.19 -11.92 11.13
CA LYS A 184 18.28 -12.74 10.30
C LYS A 184 18.00 -12.06 8.96
N SER A 185 18.38 -12.72 7.86
CA SER A 185 18.17 -12.22 6.49
C SER A 185 16.71 -12.07 6.06
N SER A 186 15.75 -12.49 6.89
CA SER A 186 14.31 -12.37 6.62
C SER A 186 13.75 -10.97 6.91
N GLY A 187 14.48 -10.13 7.69
CA GLY A 187 14.00 -8.82 8.12
C GLY A 187 12.70 -8.88 8.91
N ARG A 188 12.51 -9.95 9.69
CA ARG A 188 11.34 -10.14 10.54
C ARG A 188 11.49 -9.30 11.80
N GLY A 189 10.42 -8.60 12.18
CA GLY A 189 10.36 -7.88 13.46
C GLY A 189 8.92 -7.65 13.92
N ASP A 190 8.81 -7.02 15.08
CA ASP A 190 7.54 -6.67 15.70
C ASP A 190 7.49 -5.16 15.92
N ILE A 191 6.34 -4.55 15.64
CA ILE A 191 6.06 -3.15 15.94
C ILE A 191 4.93 -3.11 16.95
N ARG A 192 5.11 -2.32 18.01
CA ARG A 192 4.11 -2.10 19.06
C ARG A 192 3.87 -0.61 19.21
N LEU A 193 2.60 -0.21 19.17
CA LEU A 193 2.17 1.15 19.44
C LEU A 193 1.51 1.19 20.82
N GLY A 194 1.89 2.15 21.65
CA GLY A 194 1.33 2.34 22.98
C GLY A 194 1.23 3.79 23.41
N VAL A 195 0.51 4.02 24.50
CA VAL A 195 0.44 5.31 25.20
C VAL A 195 1.49 5.31 26.30
N ASP A 196 2.37 6.30 26.30
CA ASP A 196 3.24 6.56 27.44
C ASP A 196 2.51 7.48 28.44
N ASN A 197 2.38 7.02 29.68
CA ASN A 197 1.71 7.75 30.76
C ASN A 197 2.70 8.61 31.58
N GLU A 198 3.98 8.62 31.21
CA GLU A 198 5.05 9.39 31.86
C GLU A 198 5.25 9.00 33.34
N ASP A 199 4.83 7.79 33.71
CA ASP A 199 4.97 7.19 35.04
C ASP A 199 6.20 6.28 35.17
N GLY A 200 6.91 6.05 34.07
CA GLY A 200 8.07 5.17 33.99
C GLY A 200 7.72 3.69 33.82
N GLU A 201 6.43 3.34 33.74
CA GLU A 201 5.95 1.98 33.49
C GLU A 201 5.96 1.66 31.97
N GLU A 202 5.67 0.39 31.62
CA GLU A 202 5.56 0.02 30.22
C GLU A 202 4.37 0.73 29.53
N PRO A 203 4.52 1.21 28.27
CA PRO A 203 3.45 1.87 27.56
C PRO A 203 2.18 1.03 27.46
N GLU A 204 1.02 1.66 27.66
CA GLU A 204 -0.27 1.00 27.52
C GLU A 204 -0.47 0.57 26.06
N LYS A 205 -0.59 -0.74 25.83
CA LYS A 205 -0.64 -1.33 24.48
C LYS A 205 -1.91 -0.91 23.72
N LEU A 206 -1.73 -0.23 22.59
CA LEU A 206 -2.82 0.08 21.64
C LEU A 206 -2.89 -0.94 20.50
N ALA A 207 -1.75 -1.29 19.90
CA ALA A 207 -1.70 -2.20 18.76
C ALA A 207 -0.32 -2.88 18.67
N SER A 208 -0.28 -4.05 18.03
CA SER A 208 0.96 -4.77 17.72
C SER A 208 0.78 -5.61 16.48
N TRP A 209 1.78 -5.60 15.61
CA TRP A 209 1.79 -6.40 14.39
C TRP A 209 3.22 -6.76 13.98
N GLY A 210 3.34 -7.89 13.29
CA GLY A 210 4.60 -8.32 12.70
C GLY A 210 4.88 -7.60 11.38
N VAL A 211 6.16 -7.33 11.11
CA VAL A 211 6.64 -6.79 9.84
C VAL A 211 7.73 -7.67 9.24
N PHE A 212 7.83 -7.64 7.90
CA PHE A 212 8.87 -8.32 7.13
C PHE A 212 9.50 -7.30 6.17
N LEU A 213 10.60 -6.68 6.61
CA LEU A 213 11.24 -5.56 5.91
C LEU A 213 12.44 -5.99 5.04
N GLY A 214 12.79 -7.28 5.03
CA GLY A 214 13.91 -7.82 4.26
C GLY A 214 15.25 -7.21 4.70
N LEU A 215 15.95 -6.55 3.76
CA LEU A 215 17.23 -5.87 4.02
C LEU A 215 17.06 -4.37 4.32
N ALA A 216 15.83 -3.87 4.41
CA ALA A 216 15.59 -2.45 4.64
C ALA A 216 15.77 -2.10 6.12
N SER A 217 16.43 -0.96 6.38
CA SER A 217 16.66 -0.45 7.74
C SER A 217 15.33 -0.06 8.41
N TYR A 218 15.11 -0.54 9.63
CA TYR A 218 13.92 -0.20 10.42
C TYR A 218 13.84 1.31 10.68
N ALA A 219 14.99 1.95 10.92
CA ALA A 219 15.10 3.40 11.09
C ALA A 219 14.59 4.19 9.87
N GLU A 220 14.67 3.62 8.66
CA GLU A 220 14.23 4.29 7.43
C GLU A 220 12.79 3.96 7.04
N VAL A 221 12.33 2.76 7.37
CA VAL A 221 11.02 2.25 6.93
C VAL A 221 9.93 2.62 7.92
N VAL A 222 10.18 2.47 9.22
CA VAL A 222 9.13 2.61 10.22
C VAL A 222 8.55 4.03 10.31
N PRO A 223 9.33 5.12 10.19
CA PRO A 223 8.76 6.46 10.08
C PRO A 223 7.76 6.60 8.92
N LYS A 224 7.95 5.86 7.82
CA LYS A 224 7.05 5.89 6.66
C LYS A 224 5.73 5.15 6.91
N LEU A 225 5.69 4.22 7.87
CA LEU A 225 4.45 3.56 8.30
C LEU A 225 3.52 4.53 9.05
N PHE A 226 4.10 5.57 9.66
CA PHE A 226 3.39 6.61 10.39
C PHE A 226 3.46 7.94 9.65
N ALA A 227 3.16 7.96 8.34
CA ALA A 227 3.24 9.17 7.51
C ALA A 227 2.46 10.39 8.04
N TRP A 228 1.48 10.17 8.93
CA TRP A 228 0.66 11.17 9.61
C TRP A 228 1.31 11.75 10.89
N ALA A 229 2.47 11.25 11.29
CA ALA A 229 3.24 11.70 12.44
C ALA A 229 4.71 11.94 12.07
N ASN A 230 5.39 12.79 12.82
CA ASN A 230 6.85 12.80 12.89
C ASN A 230 7.27 11.79 13.96
N ALA A 231 8.34 11.05 13.69
CA ALA A 231 8.90 10.07 14.62
C ALA A 231 10.27 10.55 15.10
N HIS A 232 10.45 10.59 16.42
CA HIS A 232 11.69 11.03 17.07
C HIS A 232 12.14 9.97 18.08
N VAL A 233 13.43 9.91 18.40
CA VAL A 233 13.90 9.05 19.50
C VAL A 233 13.24 9.48 20.80
N HIS A 234 12.80 8.53 21.61
CA HIS A 234 12.15 8.82 22.90
C HIS A 234 13.22 9.23 23.94
N PRO A 235 13.35 10.51 24.30
CA PRO A 235 14.52 11.03 25.00
C PRO A 235 14.82 10.28 26.30
N GLU A 236 13.80 10.02 27.12
CA GLU A 236 13.94 9.42 28.45
C GLU A 236 14.49 7.99 28.37
N THR A 237 14.08 7.21 27.36
CA THR A 237 14.57 5.84 27.17
C THR A 237 16.00 5.80 26.66
N TYR A 238 16.36 6.73 25.78
CA TYR A 238 17.71 6.79 25.22
C TYR A 238 18.67 7.33 26.27
N ASP A 239 18.33 8.43 26.95
CA ASP A 239 19.15 9.05 27.97
C ASP A 239 19.47 8.07 29.10
N GLY A 240 18.49 7.28 29.56
CA GLY A 240 18.74 6.25 30.58
C GLY A 240 19.75 5.19 30.13
N THR A 241 19.55 4.63 28.93
CA THR A 241 20.43 3.57 28.42
C THR A 241 21.82 4.09 28.03
N GLU A 242 21.88 5.30 27.48
CA GLU A 242 23.11 6.01 27.14
C GLU A 242 23.91 6.37 28.39
N TYR A 243 23.23 6.74 29.48
CA TYR A 243 23.89 6.99 30.76
C TYR A 243 24.51 5.70 31.32
N ASP A 244 23.80 4.57 31.25
CA ASP A 244 24.34 3.27 31.64
C ASP A 244 25.58 2.88 30.81
N GLN A 245 25.54 3.11 29.49
CA GLN A 245 26.67 2.87 28.59
C GLN A 245 27.84 3.81 28.91
N TYR A 246 27.58 5.09 29.11
CA TYR A 246 28.58 6.08 29.52
C TYR A 246 29.26 5.67 30.84
N ARG A 247 28.49 5.16 31.81
CA ARG A 247 29.06 4.64 33.07
C ARG A 247 29.95 3.43 32.84
N ALA A 248 29.59 2.54 31.92
CA ALA A 248 30.40 1.39 31.59
C ALA A 248 31.71 1.77 30.87
N ASP A 249 31.64 2.74 29.96
CA ASP A 249 32.77 3.12 29.11
C ASP A 249 33.73 4.12 29.77
N CYS A 250 33.21 5.02 30.61
CA CYS A 250 33.95 6.20 31.09
C CYS A 250 34.16 6.24 32.60
N CYS A 251 33.37 5.52 33.41
CA CYS A 251 33.59 5.55 34.86
C CYS A 251 34.74 4.64 35.26
N ILE A 252 35.69 5.22 36.01
CA ILE A 252 36.72 4.48 36.73
C ILE A 252 36.10 4.07 38.07
N TRP A 253 36.12 2.76 38.33
CA TRP A 253 35.59 2.17 39.56
C TRP A 253 36.76 1.92 40.50
N ASP A 254 36.70 2.53 41.68
CA ASP A 254 37.69 2.37 42.75
C ASP A 254 36.96 1.94 44.04
N GLU A 255 37.59 1.14 44.89
CA GLU A 255 36.98 0.62 46.13
C GLU A 255 36.99 1.66 47.28
N GLU A 256 37.84 2.68 47.21
CA GLU A 256 38.01 3.73 48.23
C GLU A 256 37.29 5.04 47.89
N TYR A 257 36.91 5.27 46.62
CA TYR A 257 36.32 6.53 46.15
C TYR A 257 35.02 6.34 45.36
N GLU A 258 34.20 7.40 45.29
CA GLU A 258 33.04 7.41 44.40
C GLU A 258 33.48 7.28 42.93
N PRO A 259 32.77 6.48 42.11
CA PRO A 259 33.07 6.34 40.69
C PRO A 259 33.08 7.70 40.01
N PHE A 260 34.16 7.99 39.28
CA PHE A 260 34.32 9.25 38.56
C PHE A 260 34.65 9.00 37.09
N ALA A 261 34.31 9.96 36.23
CA ALA A 261 34.59 9.94 34.80
C ALA A 261 35.34 11.22 34.41
N GLU A 262 36.31 11.11 33.51
CA GLU A 262 37.11 12.27 33.05
C GLU A 262 36.34 13.20 32.12
N VAL A 263 35.36 12.66 31.39
CA VAL A 263 34.50 13.38 30.44
C VAL A 263 33.10 13.39 31.01
N SER A 264 32.39 14.51 30.94
CA SER A 264 30.99 14.57 31.39
C SER A 264 30.05 13.79 30.47
N PHE A 265 28.89 13.36 31.00
CA PHE A 265 27.87 12.69 30.20
C PHE A 265 27.44 13.53 28.98
N GLU A 266 27.24 14.84 29.17
CA GLU A 266 26.89 15.77 28.08
C GLU A 266 27.94 15.82 26.97
N GLU A 267 29.23 15.80 27.33
CA GLU A 267 30.32 15.84 26.35
C GLU A 267 30.49 14.49 25.63
N TRP A 268 30.25 13.38 26.32
CA TRP A 268 30.19 12.05 25.72
C TRP A 268 29.00 11.95 24.74
N LYS A 269 27.81 12.41 25.16
CA LYS A 269 26.56 12.36 24.38
C LYS A 269 26.63 13.22 23.11
N ARG A 270 27.34 14.36 23.11
CA ARG A 270 27.57 15.18 21.89
C ARG A 270 28.29 14.45 20.77
N ARG A 271 28.94 13.31 21.06
CA ARG A 271 29.58 12.47 20.04
C ARG A 271 28.57 11.54 19.36
N LEU A 272 27.39 11.36 19.94
CA LEU A 272 26.28 10.62 19.35
C LEU A 272 25.48 11.51 18.41
N ASP A 273 25.04 10.93 17.30
CA ASP A 273 24.08 11.54 16.39
C ASP A 273 22.68 11.41 17.00
N THR A 274 22.34 12.32 17.91
CA THR A 274 21.12 12.25 18.73
C THR A 274 19.84 12.39 17.91
N ASP A 275 19.91 13.09 16.79
CA ASP A 275 18.77 13.38 15.91
C ASP A 275 18.44 12.20 14.99
N ARG A 276 19.37 11.26 14.82
CA ARG A 276 19.17 10.06 14.01
C ARG A 276 18.48 8.95 14.79
N ILE A 277 17.49 8.33 14.16
CA ILE A 277 16.87 7.09 14.64
C ILE A 277 17.92 5.97 14.65
N ARG A 278 18.15 5.39 15.82
CA ARG A 278 19.13 4.35 16.11
C ARG A 278 18.58 3.43 17.22
N PRO A 279 19.08 2.20 17.39
CA PRO A 279 18.65 1.39 18.53
C PRO A 279 19.17 2.00 19.84
N TYR A 280 18.36 1.94 20.90
CA TYR A 280 18.80 2.33 22.24
C TYR A 280 19.48 1.17 22.97
N ARG A 281 19.18 -0.08 22.58
CA ARG A 281 19.75 -1.29 23.19
C ARG A 281 19.92 -2.37 22.14
N ASN A 282 21.03 -3.11 22.23
CA ASN A 282 21.25 -4.34 21.48
C ASN A 282 21.21 -5.55 22.45
N GLY A 283 20.25 -6.44 22.26
CA GLY A 283 20.07 -7.67 23.03
C GLY A 283 20.99 -8.78 22.51
N GLY A 284 22.12 -8.97 23.18
CA GLY A 284 22.99 -10.14 22.97
C GLY A 284 23.63 -10.25 21.59
N GLY A 285 23.76 -9.15 20.85
CA GLY A 285 24.24 -9.14 19.46
C GLY A 285 23.17 -9.55 18.44
N GLU A 286 21.95 -9.88 18.87
CA GLU A 286 20.93 -10.53 18.02
C GLU A 286 19.73 -9.63 17.69
N VAL A 287 19.30 -8.79 18.64
CA VAL A 287 18.08 -7.98 18.51
C VAL A 287 18.36 -6.53 18.87
N ASP A 288 18.07 -5.63 17.93
CA ASP A 288 18.11 -4.19 18.13
C ASP A 288 16.74 -3.67 18.58
N PHE A 289 16.73 -2.93 19.69
CA PHE A 289 15.54 -2.35 20.29
C PHE A 289 15.49 -0.85 20.01
N TYR A 290 14.34 -0.39 19.56
CA TYR A 290 14.07 1.02 19.30
C TYR A 290 12.80 1.44 20.02
N ARG A 291 12.79 2.69 20.49
CA ARG A 291 11.57 3.37 20.95
C ARG A 291 11.50 4.74 20.29
N LEU A 292 10.39 5.04 19.62
CA LEU A 292 10.18 6.33 18.99
C LEU A 292 8.94 7.02 19.57
N GLU A 293 9.04 8.31 19.83
CA GLU A 293 7.91 9.17 20.13
C GLU A 293 7.28 9.68 18.83
N LEU A 294 5.95 9.63 18.76
CA LEU A 294 5.18 10.16 17.65
C LEU A 294 4.60 11.53 18.00
N THR A 295 4.78 12.50 17.10
CA THR A 295 4.11 13.81 17.17
C THR A 295 3.28 14.06 15.93
N LEU A 296 2.08 14.61 16.08
CA LEU A 296 1.17 14.81 14.95
C LEU A 296 1.75 15.84 13.96
N ASN A 297 1.94 15.45 12.71
CA ASN A 297 2.48 16.33 11.67
C ASN A 297 1.36 17.06 10.91
N GLU A 298 1.73 17.90 9.94
CA GLU A 298 0.76 18.68 9.16
C GLU A 298 -0.23 17.81 8.36
N LEU A 299 0.21 16.65 7.85
CA LEU A 299 -0.68 15.71 7.18
C LEU A 299 -1.72 15.15 8.14
N GLY A 300 -1.30 14.68 9.33
CA GLY A 300 -2.22 14.15 10.34
C GLY A 300 -3.23 15.20 10.82
N LYS A 301 -2.77 16.42 11.10
CA LYS A 301 -3.64 17.55 11.47
C LYS A 301 -4.67 17.87 10.38
N ALA A 302 -4.22 17.99 9.13
CA ALA A 302 -5.10 18.30 8.00
C ALA A 302 -6.10 17.17 7.74
N PHE A 303 -5.66 15.92 7.87
CA PHE A 303 -6.52 14.76 7.67
C PHE A 303 -7.68 14.71 8.67
N LEU A 304 -7.45 15.03 9.95
CA LEU A 304 -8.53 15.11 10.95
C LEU A 304 -9.61 16.15 10.57
N VAL A 305 -9.22 17.25 9.92
CA VAL A 305 -10.17 18.26 9.42
C VAL A 305 -10.95 17.72 8.22
N VAL A 306 -10.25 17.09 7.26
CA VAL A 306 -10.87 16.50 6.06
C VAL A 306 -11.83 15.37 6.42
N ASP A 307 -11.45 14.49 7.35
CA ASP A 307 -12.27 13.37 7.80
C ASP A 307 -13.54 13.86 8.51
N ARG A 308 -13.43 14.89 9.37
CA ARG A 308 -14.60 15.54 9.97
C ARG A 308 -15.56 16.08 8.91
N PHE A 309 -15.03 16.79 7.91
CA PHE A 309 -15.84 17.25 6.78
C PHE A 309 -16.47 16.07 6.01
N GLY A 310 -15.74 14.98 5.79
CA GLY A 310 -16.25 13.81 5.07
C GLY A 310 -17.36 13.06 5.81
N MET A 311 -17.34 13.06 7.15
CA MET A 311 -18.31 12.37 8.01
C MET A 311 -19.54 13.24 8.32
N GLU A 312 -19.36 14.55 8.49
CA GLU A 312 -20.40 15.47 8.98
C GLU A 312 -20.84 16.49 7.93
N GLY A 313 -20.12 16.62 6.81
CA GLY A 313 -20.44 17.56 5.74
C GLY A 313 -21.66 17.15 4.94
N GLY A 314 -22.55 18.11 4.67
CA GLY A 314 -23.67 17.92 3.76
C GLY A 314 -23.22 17.51 2.36
N ARG A 315 -24.09 16.82 1.61
CA ARG A 315 -23.80 16.47 0.21
C ARG A 315 -23.60 17.73 -0.62
N LEU A 316 -22.37 17.95 -1.06
CA LEU A 316 -22.10 19.00 -2.03
C LEU A 316 -22.72 18.59 -3.38
N LEU A 317 -23.53 19.50 -3.95
CA LEU A 317 -24.14 19.46 -5.30
C LEU A 317 -25.44 18.65 -5.51
N THR A 318 -26.14 18.17 -4.45
CA THR A 318 -27.48 17.55 -4.63
C THR A 318 -28.59 18.08 -3.71
N GLU A 319 -28.42 19.22 -3.06
CA GLU A 319 -29.55 19.92 -2.42
C GLU A 319 -30.12 20.96 -3.40
N VAL A 320 -31.02 20.49 -4.28
CA VAL A 320 -32.19 21.30 -4.59
C VAL A 320 -33.29 20.74 -3.71
N ASP A 321 -33.35 21.22 -2.47
CA ASP A 321 -34.60 21.21 -1.74
C ASP A 321 -35.63 21.91 -2.64
N ASN A 322 -36.61 21.16 -3.12
CA ASN A 322 -37.79 21.74 -3.74
C ASN A 322 -38.77 22.00 -2.59
N PRO A 323 -38.95 23.25 -2.11
CA PRO A 323 -39.94 23.51 -1.08
C PRO A 323 -41.30 23.63 -1.78
N GLY A 324 -42.02 22.51 -1.86
CA GLY A 324 -43.42 22.49 -2.29
C GLY A 324 -43.81 21.23 -3.06
N ASP A 325 -44.37 20.28 -2.33
CA ASP A 325 -45.69 19.68 -2.64
C ASP A 325 -46.26 18.99 -1.39
#